data_AF-A0A7S4HWW3-F1
#
_entry.id   AF-A0A7S4HWW3-F1
#
_cell.length_a   1.000
_cell.length_b   1.000
_cell.length_c   1.000
_cell.angle_alpha   90.00
_cell.angle_beta   90.00
_cell.angle_gamma   90.00
#
_symmetry.space_group_name_H-M   'P 1'
#
loop_
_entity.id
_entity.type
_entity.pdbx_description
1 polymer ?
#
loop_
_entity_poly.entity_id
_entity_poly.type
_entity_poly.pdbx_seq_one_letter_code
_entity_poly.pdbx_strand_id
1 'polypeptide(L)'
;NIRLHKGFATALLTNRRGMGWKTKFDEVSDRIDSIGMDICGPDGLYSVSIAGHCVGGALATIFSFYAAVDNRFTRPGSPLRVHTFGAPRVGDGSFRSAYQHLERTGRLRH
;
A
#
# COMPACT_ATOMS: atom_id res chain seq x y z
N ASN A 1 -18.60 4.03 -5.31
CA ASN A 1 -18.21 2.69 -4.81
C ASN A 1 -16.99 2.23 -5.60
N ILE A 2 -15.91 1.81 -4.93
CA ILE A 2 -14.63 1.41 -5.56
C ILE A 2 -14.64 -0.11 -5.74
N ARG A 3 -14.23 -0.63 -6.90
CA ARG A 3 -14.11 -2.09 -7.11
C ARG A 3 -12.68 -2.50 -7.45
N LEU A 4 -12.24 -3.57 -6.80
CA LEU A 4 -10.93 -4.20 -6.96
C LEU A 4 -11.07 -5.60 -7.54
N HIS A 5 -10.00 -6.09 -8.20
CA HIS A 5 -9.91 -7.48 -8.63
C HIS A 5 -9.91 -8.41 -7.41
N LYS A 6 -10.93 -9.27 -7.32
CA LYS A 6 -11.23 -10.09 -6.14
C LYS A 6 -10.02 -10.89 -5.65
N GLY A 7 -9.27 -11.52 -6.56
CA GLY A 7 -8.12 -12.35 -6.17
C GLY A 7 -7.02 -11.55 -5.46
N PHE A 8 -6.69 -10.35 -5.95
CA PHE A 8 -5.65 -9.51 -5.36
C PHE A 8 -6.12 -8.86 -4.05
N ALA A 9 -7.38 -8.42 -4.02
CA ALA A 9 -8.00 -7.89 -2.81
C ALA A 9 -8.06 -8.96 -1.70
N THR A 10 -8.45 -10.19 -2.02
CA THR A 10 -8.45 -11.29 -1.05
C THR A 10 -7.05 -11.62 -0.55
N ALA A 11 -6.05 -11.62 -1.43
CA ALA A 11 -4.67 -11.91 -1.04
C ALA A 11 -4.09 -10.90 -0.03
N LEU A 12 -4.51 -9.63 -0.09
CA LEU A 12 -3.99 -8.56 0.76
C LEU A 12 -4.88 -8.24 1.97
N LEU A 13 -6.19 -8.15 1.75
CA LEU A 13 -7.14 -7.48 2.63
C LEU A 13 -8.07 -8.45 3.37
N THR A 14 -7.98 -9.75 3.08
CA THR A 14 -8.78 -10.76 3.79
C THR A 14 -7.92 -11.43 4.85
N ASN A 15 -8.53 -11.64 6.02
CA ASN A 15 -7.91 -12.38 7.09
C ASN A 15 -7.77 -13.88 6.73
N ARG A 16 -6.61 -14.47 6.98
CA ARG A 16 -6.38 -15.90 6.78
C ARG A 16 -6.86 -16.68 8.00
N ARG A 17 -7.75 -17.66 7.79
CA ARG A 17 -8.22 -18.56 8.86
C ARG A 17 -7.02 -19.17 9.60
N GLY A 18 -6.98 -19.00 10.92
CA GLY A 18 -5.97 -19.58 11.81
C GLY A 18 -4.78 -18.69 12.15
N MET A 19 -4.66 -17.47 11.61
CA MET A 19 -3.48 -16.59 11.80
C MET A 19 -3.76 -15.28 12.57
N GLY A 20 -4.84 -15.24 13.35
CA GLY A 20 -5.27 -14.06 14.11
C GLY A 20 -6.31 -13.20 13.36
N TRP A 21 -6.51 -11.94 13.78
CA TRP A 21 -7.47 -10.99 13.20
C TRP A 21 -6.85 -10.04 12.15
N LYS A 22 -5.57 -10.26 11.79
CA LYS A 22 -4.80 -9.35 10.93
C LYS A 22 -4.84 -9.78 9.46
N THR A 23 -4.97 -8.80 8.57
CA THR A 23 -4.80 -9.00 7.14
C THR A 23 -3.31 -9.02 6.77
N LYS A 24 -2.97 -9.41 5.53
CA LYS A 24 -1.57 -9.32 5.07
C LYS A 24 -1.13 -7.86 4.96
N PHE A 25 -2.05 -6.95 4.64
CA PHE A 25 -1.81 -5.51 4.71
C PHE A 25 -1.39 -5.07 6.11
N ASP A 26 -2.11 -5.49 7.15
CA ASP A 26 -1.79 -5.12 8.54
C ASP A 26 -0.43 -5.68 8.97
N GLU A 27 -0.19 -6.95 8.70
CA GLU A 27 1.07 -7.64 9.02
C GLU A 27 2.28 -6.92 8.43
N VAL A 28 2.22 -6.60 7.13
CA VAL A 28 3.30 -5.92 6.42
C VAL A 28 3.44 -4.48 6.91
N SER A 29 2.33 -3.77 7.13
CA SER A 29 2.37 -2.37 7.54
C SER A 29 2.93 -2.19 8.96
N ASP A 30 2.53 -3.04 9.90
CA ASP A 30 3.10 -3.07 11.26
C ASP A 30 4.60 -3.33 11.22
N ARG A 31 5.05 -4.23 10.33
CA ARG A 31 6.46 -4.56 10.21
C ARG A 31 7.28 -3.42 9.61
N ILE A 32 6.77 -2.74 8.59
CA ILE A 32 7.42 -1.56 8.00
C ILE A 32 7.56 -0.46 9.06
N ASP A 33 6.50 -0.20 9.82
CA ASP A 33 6.52 0.87 10.83
C ASP A 33 7.50 0.56 11.96
N SER A 34 7.48 -0.67 12.48
CA SER A 34 8.46 -1.13 13.47
C SER A 34 9.91 -0.96 12.98
N ILE A 35 10.23 -1.45 11.76
CA ILE A 35 11.57 -1.33 11.19
C ILE A 35 11.94 0.15 11.00
N GLY A 36 11.00 0.97 10.53
CA GLY A 36 11.22 2.38 10.32
C GLY A 36 11.54 3.13 11.61
N MET A 37 10.85 2.80 12.72
CA MET A 37 11.14 3.36 14.04
C MET A 37 12.47 2.85 14.60
N ASP A 38 12.79 1.57 14.40
CA ASP A 38 14.06 0.98 14.85
C ASP A 38 15.27 1.64 14.15
N ILE A 39 15.14 1.99 12.87
CA ILE A 39 16.21 2.61 12.08
C ILE A 39 16.30 4.12 12.33
N CYS A 40 15.18 4.83 12.36
CA CYS A 40 15.15 6.29 12.37
C CYS A 40 14.96 6.91 13.75
N GLY A 41 14.74 6.10 14.79
CA GLY A 41 14.50 6.57 16.15
C GLY A 41 13.16 7.31 16.30
N PRO A 42 12.96 8.08 17.39
CA PRO A 42 11.67 8.68 17.75
C PRO A 42 11.19 9.77 16.79
N ASP A 43 12.09 10.39 16.01
CA ASP A 43 11.69 11.31 14.93
C ASP A 43 11.02 10.55 13.77
N GLY A 44 11.31 9.25 13.68
CA GLY A 44 10.61 8.30 12.85
C GLY A 44 10.74 8.54 11.35
N LEU A 45 11.48 9.54 10.88
CA LEU A 45 11.49 9.99 9.48
C LEU A 45 12.10 8.95 8.52
N TYR A 46 11.23 8.13 7.94
CA TYR A 46 11.57 7.19 6.88
C TYR A 46 10.71 7.42 5.63
N SER A 47 11.25 6.96 4.49
CA SER A 47 10.52 6.93 3.21
C SER A 47 10.29 5.48 2.79
N VAL A 48 9.09 5.17 2.30
CA VAL A 48 8.73 3.82 1.88
C VAL A 48 8.66 3.76 0.36
N SER A 49 9.36 2.77 -0.20
CA SER A 49 9.26 2.42 -1.62
C SER A 49 8.67 1.02 -1.75
N ILE A 50 7.64 0.89 -2.56
CA ILE A 50 6.85 -0.33 -2.76
C ILE A 50 7.07 -0.76 -4.20
N ALA A 51 7.61 -1.95 -4.41
CA ALA A 51 7.90 -2.46 -5.74
C ALA A 51 7.25 -3.80 -6.01
N GLY A 52 6.94 -4.09 -7.27
CA GLY A 52 6.41 -5.40 -7.65
C GLY A 52 6.37 -5.65 -9.16
N HIS A 53 6.60 -6.90 -9.55
CA HIS A 53 6.51 -7.37 -10.94
C HIS A 53 5.30 -8.29 -11.14
N CYS A 54 4.61 -8.20 -12.28
CA CYS A 54 3.46 -9.05 -12.63
C CYS A 54 2.39 -9.02 -11.53
N VAL A 55 2.06 -10.18 -10.93
CA VAL A 55 1.14 -10.28 -9.79
C VAL A 55 1.61 -9.43 -8.60
N GLY A 56 2.91 -9.38 -8.34
CA GLY A 56 3.48 -8.51 -7.30
C GLY A 56 3.23 -7.03 -7.58
N GLY A 57 3.20 -6.62 -8.86
CA GLY A 57 2.86 -5.25 -9.25
C GLY A 57 1.39 -4.91 -8.96
N ALA A 58 0.49 -5.88 -9.14
CA ALA A 58 -0.91 -5.72 -8.74
C ALA A 58 -1.05 -5.52 -7.23
N LEU A 59 -0.35 -6.34 -6.44
CA LEU A 59 -0.35 -6.24 -4.99
C LEU A 59 0.29 -4.94 -4.50
N ALA A 60 1.40 -4.50 -5.09
CA ALA A 60 2.04 -3.22 -4.79
C ALA A 60 1.10 -2.03 -5.05
N THR A 61 0.34 -2.07 -6.15
CA THR A 61 -0.64 -1.03 -6.49
C THR A 61 -1.79 -0.98 -5.46
N ILE A 62 -2.34 -2.13 -5.05
CA ILE A 62 -3.39 -2.16 -4.03
C ILE A 62 -2.83 -1.78 -2.66
N PHE A 63 -1.70 -2.32 -2.25
CA PHE A 63 -1.08 -2.03 -0.95
C PHE A 63 -0.79 -0.52 -0.80
N SER A 64 -0.17 0.11 -1.81
CA SER A 64 0.12 1.54 -1.79
C SER A 64 -1.13 2.41 -1.68
N PHE A 65 -2.24 2.02 -2.31
CA PHE A 65 -3.51 2.74 -2.21
C PHE A 65 -4.01 2.82 -0.75
N TYR A 66 -3.98 1.71 -0.01
CA TYR A 66 -4.37 1.70 1.41
C TYR A 66 -3.32 2.34 2.30
N ALA A 67 -2.03 2.08 2.05
CA ALA A 67 -0.94 2.66 2.82
C ALA A 67 -0.91 4.20 2.72
N ALA A 68 -1.30 4.77 1.57
CA ALA A 68 -1.31 6.22 1.35
C ALA A 68 -2.35 6.98 2.21
N VAL A 69 -3.29 6.28 2.84
CA VAL A 69 -4.26 6.84 3.78
C VAL A 69 -4.06 6.31 5.21
N ASP A 70 -2.99 5.56 5.44
CA ASP A 70 -2.68 4.95 6.74
C ASP A 70 -1.76 5.84 7.58
N ASN A 71 -2.18 6.17 8.81
CA ASN A 71 -1.46 7.08 9.69
C ASN A 71 0.01 6.70 9.94
N ARG A 72 0.36 5.41 9.83
CA ARG A 72 1.75 4.93 9.94
C ARG A 72 2.67 5.55 8.88
N PHE A 73 2.15 5.78 7.68
CA PHE A 73 2.93 6.23 6.52
C PHE A 73 2.66 7.68 6.12
N THR A 74 1.65 8.32 6.69
CA THR A 74 1.17 9.59 6.17
C THR A 74 1.86 10.74 6.86
N ARG A 75 3.01 11.12 6.31
CA ARG A 75 3.86 12.18 6.84
C ARG A 75 3.99 13.33 5.84
N PRO A 76 3.97 14.59 6.30
CA PRO A 76 4.18 15.73 5.42
C PRO A 76 5.49 15.59 4.63
N GLY A 77 5.43 15.78 3.31
CA GLY A 77 6.62 15.78 2.45
C GLY A 77 7.24 14.41 2.13
N SER A 78 6.69 13.29 2.61
CA SER A 78 7.21 11.94 2.34
C SER A 78 6.16 11.06 1.63
N PRO A 79 5.88 11.29 0.33
CA PRO A 79 4.97 10.43 -0.43
C PRO A 79 5.51 9.00 -0.52
N LEU A 80 4.61 8.02 -0.50
CA LEU A 80 4.94 6.64 -0.86
C LEU A 80 5.44 6.59 -2.31
N ARG A 81 6.54 5.90 -2.59
CA ARG A 81 7.01 5.64 -3.96
C ARG A 81 6.59 4.25 -4.40
N VAL A 82 5.98 4.13 -5.57
CA VAL A 82 5.43 2.87 -6.08
C VAL A 82 6.08 2.58 -7.42
N HIS A 83 6.61 1.38 -7.59
CA HIS A 83 7.30 0.97 -8.81
C HIS A 83 6.80 -0.40 -9.26
N THR A 84 6.03 -0.44 -10.35
CA THR A 84 5.49 -1.71 -10.84
C THR A 84 5.89 -2.01 -12.27
N PHE A 85 6.11 -3.28 -12.55
CA PHE A 85 6.58 -3.76 -13.85
C PHE A 85 5.67 -4.88 -14.35
N GLY A 86 5.10 -4.73 -15.55
CA GLY A 86 4.20 -5.75 -16.12
C GLY A 86 2.95 -6.04 -15.27
N ALA A 87 2.47 -5.07 -14.49
CA ALA A 87 1.34 -5.29 -13.58
C ALA A 87 0.00 -5.40 -14.33
N PRO A 88 -0.86 -6.38 -13.99
CA PRO A 88 -2.22 -6.44 -14.53
C PRO A 88 -3.11 -5.34 -13.92
N ARG A 89 -4.27 -5.09 -14.53
CA ARG A 89 -5.26 -4.14 -13.99
C ARG A 89 -5.80 -4.62 -12.64
N VAL A 90 -5.89 -3.70 -11.68
CA VAL A 90 -6.23 -4.04 -10.27
C VAL A 90 -7.63 -3.61 -9.83
N GLY A 91 -8.29 -2.70 -10.56
CA GLY A 91 -9.59 -2.15 -10.18
C GLY A 91 -10.29 -1.43 -11.33
N ASP A 92 -11.47 -0.90 -11.05
CA ASP A 92 -12.31 -0.19 -12.03
C ASP A 92 -11.94 1.29 -12.20
N GLY A 93 -12.70 2.02 -13.03
CA GLY A 93 -12.48 3.46 -13.25
C GLY A 93 -12.60 4.31 -11.98
N SER A 94 -13.43 3.88 -11.02
CA SER A 94 -13.55 4.53 -9.72
C SER A 94 -12.28 4.34 -8.88
N PHE A 95 -11.72 3.12 -8.86
CA PHE A 95 -10.41 2.88 -8.25
C PHE A 95 -9.33 3.76 -8.87
N ARG A 96 -9.25 3.79 -10.20
CA ARG A 96 -8.28 4.65 -10.91
C ARG A 96 -8.42 6.12 -10.50
N SER A 97 -9.64 6.64 -10.43
CA SER A 97 -9.90 8.03 -10.07
C SER A 97 -9.47 8.34 -8.63
N ALA A 98 -9.74 7.42 -7.69
CA ALA A 98 -9.30 7.55 -6.30
C ALA A 98 -7.77 7.46 -6.17
N TYR A 99 -7.13 6.54 -6.90
CA TYR A 99 -5.68 6.40 -6.92
C TYR A 99 -5.01 7.69 -7.43
N GLN A 100 -5.50 8.24 -8.54
CA GLN A 100 -5.01 9.50 -9.10
C GLN A 100 -5.23 10.70 -8.19
N HIS A 101 -6.28 10.68 -7.34
CA HIS A 101 -6.45 11.71 -6.33
C HIS A 101 -5.33 11.67 -5.28
N LEU A 102 -4.90 10.47 -4.87
CA LEU A 102 -3.76 10.30 -3.96
C LEU A 102 -2.43 10.74 -4.60
N GLU A 103 -2.27 10.54 -5.91
CA GLU A 103 -1.13 11.09 -6.66
C GLU A 103 -1.12 12.62 -6.63
N ARG A 104 -2.26 13.26 -6.97
CA ARG A 104 -2.38 14.73 -7.03
C ARG A 104 -2.20 15.40 -5.67
N THR A 105 -2.62 14.72 -4.60
CA THR A 105 -2.47 15.21 -3.22
C THR A 105 -1.12 14.87 -2.59
N GLY A 106 -0.20 14.28 -3.37
CA GLY A 106 1.16 13.99 -2.92
C GLY A 106 1.22 12.91 -1.84
N ARG A 107 0.26 11.99 -1.80
CA ARG A 107 0.22 10.86 -0.86
C ARG A 107 1.03 9.68 -1.35
N LEU A 108 1.04 9.47 -2.67
CA LEU A 108 1.86 8.49 -3.34
C LEU A 108 2.35 9.01 -4.69
N ARG A 109 3.37 8.37 -5.25
CA ARG A 109 3.87 8.57 -6.62
C ARG A 109 4.14 7.20 -7.23
N HIS A 110 3.50 6.91 -8.36
CA HIS A 110 3.62 5.63 -9.08
C HIS A 110 4.30 5.85 -10.44
#